data_AF-A0A8H6DI51-F1
#
_entry.id   AF-A0A8H6DI51-F1
#
_cell.length_a   1.000
_cell.length_b   1.000
_cell.length_c   1.000
_cell.angle_alpha   90.00
_cell.angle_beta   90.00
_cell.angle_gamma   90.00
#
_symmetry.space_group_name_H-M   'P 1'
#
loop_
_entity.id
_entity.type
_entity.pdbx_description
1 polymer ?
#
loop_
_entity_poly.entity_id
_entity_poly.type
_entity_poly.pdbx_seq_one_letter_code
_entity_poly.pdbx_strand_id
1 'polypeptide(L)'
;MASTTSYSQGESSQRAPHRRPNVGWLSPSTQPPKAIINSNYGPALTNEELYAVARSLSKLDQFLLVYCQHFYQQIASGRLNSGDVSAQRLALNDLEDLETIITQIHGVNNGRFVFSSLYLKERHILYYWGRAISFLSQCLVAEDEIHQPSLGNLQSITEYASDIESAVLDAGSAGVLTSDYRLVLSERWDLLENAFNLYHQHSQSPRTVGKWPDIARKVQEAKKVSPQDNRAGIPTQPGTFTTILWLTFIGTTLSNVWTFALAYNYSDHKPGTTKDADFWFLMQSCITQGFTLVISGIPLWSDPRMQKRTWVPPMLLALICTIIAPPLYLTAPTEWSSFVGLIATGIQAFMVLQLVTVSG
;
A
#
# COMPACT_ATOMS: atom_id res chain seq x y z
N MET A 1 18.93 -70.37 -32.67
CA MET A 1 18.77 -70.89 -31.30
C MET A 1 17.91 -69.86 -30.57
N ALA A 2 16.59 -69.98 -30.55
CA ALA A 2 15.77 -70.81 -29.65
C ALA A 2 16.15 -70.61 -28.17
N SER A 3 15.29 -70.37 -27.18
CA SER A 3 13.88 -69.98 -27.01
C SER A 3 13.74 -69.81 -25.47
N THR A 4 12.88 -68.89 -24.99
CA THR A 4 12.00 -68.97 -23.77
C THR A 4 12.60 -69.47 -22.43
N THR A 5 12.27 -68.95 -21.24
CA THR A 5 10.92 -68.89 -20.65
C THR A 5 10.96 -68.19 -19.26
N SER A 6 9.79 -67.70 -18.88
CA SER A 6 9.27 -66.94 -17.74
C SER A 6 9.13 -67.63 -16.36
N TYR A 7 8.70 -66.80 -15.37
CA TYR A 7 7.99 -67.07 -14.08
C TYR A 7 8.87 -67.37 -12.83
N SER A 8 8.56 -66.93 -11.59
CA SER A 8 7.47 -66.14 -10.99
C SER A 8 7.82 -65.64 -9.57
N GLN A 9 7.18 -64.53 -9.17
CA GLN A 9 6.58 -64.21 -7.84
C GLN A 9 7.35 -64.27 -6.51
N GLY A 10 7.27 -63.14 -5.79
CA GLY A 10 7.35 -63.03 -4.33
C GLY A 10 6.91 -61.63 -3.90
N GLU A 11 5.68 -61.50 -3.40
CA GLU A 11 5.02 -60.26 -2.99
C GLU A 11 5.72 -59.55 -1.82
N SER A 12 5.72 -58.22 -1.82
CA SER A 12 5.38 -57.47 -0.60
C SER A 12 4.72 -56.14 -0.96
N SER A 13 3.51 -55.98 -0.42
CA SER A 13 2.59 -54.88 -0.58
C SER A 13 3.02 -53.69 0.27
N GLN A 14 3.28 -52.54 -0.35
CA GLN A 14 3.15 -51.23 0.31
C GLN A 14 2.48 -50.25 -0.65
N ARG A 15 1.21 -49.94 -0.34
CA ARG A 15 0.41 -48.91 -0.98
C ARG A 15 1.18 -47.58 -0.98
N ALA A 16 1.64 -47.14 -2.15
CA ALA A 16 2.04 -45.76 -2.35
C ALA A 16 0.79 -44.87 -2.24
N PRO A 17 0.81 -43.78 -1.45
CA PRO A 17 -0.33 -42.88 -1.35
C PRO A 17 -0.57 -42.23 -2.71
N HIS A 18 -1.84 -42.20 -3.13
CA HIS A 18 -2.30 -41.52 -4.34
C HIS A 18 -1.73 -40.10 -4.41
N ARG A 19 -0.71 -39.91 -5.25
CA ARG A 19 -0.25 -38.59 -5.67
C ARG A 19 -1.41 -37.97 -6.44
N ARG A 20 -2.06 -36.97 -5.84
CA ARG A 20 -2.99 -36.09 -6.55
C ARG A 20 -2.28 -35.58 -7.81
N PRO A 21 -2.92 -35.60 -9.00
CA PRO A 21 -2.31 -35.11 -10.21
C PRO A 21 -1.96 -33.63 -10.03
N ASN A 22 -0.69 -33.33 -10.30
CA ASN A 22 -0.09 -32.03 -10.58
C ASN A 22 -1.00 -30.82 -10.33
N VAL A 23 -0.84 -30.19 -9.16
CA VAL A 23 -1.09 -28.76 -9.04
C VAL A 23 -0.07 -28.10 -9.97
N GLY A 24 -0.52 -27.65 -11.14
CA GLY A 24 0.33 -27.04 -12.13
C GLY A 24 0.95 -25.76 -11.57
N TRP A 25 2.16 -25.87 -11.04
CA TRP A 25 3.03 -24.72 -10.85
C TRP A 25 3.38 -24.19 -12.24
N LEU A 26 2.63 -23.20 -12.70
CA LEU A 26 3.03 -22.38 -13.82
C LEU A 26 4.35 -21.71 -13.42
N SER A 27 5.44 -22.12 -14.06
CA SER A 27 6.72 -21.45 -13.90
C SER A 27 6.51 -19.96 -14.26
N PRO A 28 6.88 -19.00 -13.39
CA PRO A 28 6.72 -17.59 -13.71
C PRO A 28 7.44 -17.29 -15.02
N SER A 29 6.76 -16.59 -15.94
CA SER A 29 7.45 -15.89 -17.02
C SER A 29 8.58 -15.07 -16.39
N THR A 30 9.77 -15.13 -16.98
CA THR A 30 10.96 -14.43 -16.46
C THR A 30 10.83 -12.91 -16.47
N GLN A 31 9.76 -12.37 -17.10
CA GLN A 31 9.36 -10.98 -17.02
C GLN A 31 7.99 -10.87 -16.32
N PRO A 32 7.84 -9.94 -15.36
CA PRO A 32 6.54 -9.67 -14.76
C PRO A 32 5.56 -9.14 -15.82
N PRO A 33 4.26 -9.46 -15.70
CA PRO A 33 3.25 -8.90 -16.60
C PRO A 33 3.22 -7.38 -16.48
N LYS A 34 2.81 -6.69 -17.55
CA LYS A 34 2.73 -5.22 -17.58
C LYS A 34 1.76 -4.65 -16.54
N ALA A 35 0.69 -5.37 -16.25
CA ALA A 35 -0.24 -5.06 -15.17
C ALA A 35 -0.23 -6.17 -14.11
N ILE A 36 -0.05 -5.78 -12.85
CA ILE A 36 0.01 -6.70 -11.72
C ILE A 36 -1.33 -6.70 -10.98
N ILE A 37 -2.13 -7.75 -11.21
CA ILE A 37 -3.49 -7.85 -10.67
C ILE A 37 -3.54 -8.78 -9.46
N ASN A 38 -2.80 -9.88 -9.49
CA ASN A 38 -2.88 -10.92 -8.46
C ASN A 38 -1.56 -11.07 -7.68
N SER A 39 -1.65 -11.74 -6.54
CA SER A 39 -0.53 -11.92 -5.61
C SER A 39 0.59 -12.84 -6.11
N ASN A 40 0.49 -13.41 -7.31
CA ASN A 40 1.56 -14.21 -7.91
C ASN A 40 2.72 -13.33 -8.40
N TYR A 41 2.41 -12.08 -8.76
CA TYR A 41 3.37 -11.14 -9.36
C TYR A 41 3.65 -9.91 -8.48
N GLY A 42 3.02 -9.83 -7.30
CA GLY A 42 3.18 -8.71 -6.38
C GLY A 42 2.67 -9.02 -4.97
N PRO A 43 2.89 -8.10 -4.01
CA PRO A 43 2.41 -8.26 -2.64
C PRO A 43 0.88 -8.40 -2.59
N ALA A 44 0.38 -9.24 -1.69
CA ALA A 44 -1.06 -9.47 -1.52
C ALA A 44 -1.77 -8.25 -0.89
N LEU A 45 -3.00 -7.99 -1.33
CA LEU A 45 -3.91 -7.03 -0.71
C LEU A 45 -4.55 -7.66 0.52
N THR A 46 -4.27 -7.10 1.70
CA THR A 46 -4.70 -7.65 2.99
C THR A 46 -5.83 -6.87 3.66
N ASN A 47 -6.08 -5.63 3.22
CA ASN A 47 -7.11 -4.78 3.80
C ASN A 47 -8.49 -5.15 3.22
N GLU A 48 -9.44 -5.51 4.09
CA GLU A 48 -10.76 -6.02 3.70
C GLU A 48 -11.59 -4.99 2.92
N GLU A 49 -11.56 -3.72 3.34
CA GLU A 49 -12.30 -2.63 2.68
C GLU A 49 -11.74 -2.35 1.27
N LEU A 50 -10.41 -2.30 1.14
CA LEU A 50 -9.78 -2.20 -0.18
C LEU A 50 -10.04 -3.45 -1.02
N TYR A 51 -10.16 -4.63 -0.41
CA TYR A 51 -10.51 -5.86 -1.11
C TYR A 51 -11.94 -5.80 -1.67
N ALA A 52 -12.89 -5.21 -0.93
CA ALA A 52 -14.25 -4.98 -1.43
C ALA A 52 -14.24 -4.05 -2.65
N VAL A 53 -13.49 -2.93 -2.61
CA VAL A 53 -13.30 -2.04 -3.76
C VAL A 53 -12.70 -2.79 -4.95
N ALA A 54 -11.62 -3.56 -4.72
CA ALA A 54 -10.97 -4.35 -5.75
C ALA A 54 -11.92 -5.38 -6.39
N ARG A 55 -12.77 -6.03 -5.59
CA ARG A 55 -13.73 -7.02 -6.08
C ARG A 55 -14.87 -6.39 -6.89
N SER A 56 -15.39 -5.24 -6.47
CA SER A 56 -16.39 -4.51 -7.26
C SER A 56 -15.79 -4.01 -8.57
N LEU A 57 -14.56 -3.47 -8.51
CA LEU A 57 -13.83 -2.99 -9.69
C LEU A 57 -13.49 -4.12 -10.67
N SER A 58 -13.13 -5.30 -10.18
CA SER A 58 -12.72 -6.41 -11.04
C SER A 58 -13.83 -6.93 -11.94
N LYS A 59 -15.09 -6.83 -11.51
CA LYS A 59 -16.26 -7.16 -12.35
C LYS A 59 -16.33 -6.24 -13.56
N LEU A 60 -16.19 -4.93 -13.33
CA LEU A 60 -16.21 -3.94 -14.40
C LEU A 60 -14.97 -4.05 -15.30
N ASP A 61 -13.78 -4.24 -14.71
CA ASP A 61 -12.56 -4.51 -15.46
C ASP A 61 -12.76 -5.73 -16.36
N GLN A 62 -13.22 -6.85 -15.83
CA GLN A 62 -13.45 -8.06 -16.62
C GLN A 62 -14.43 -7.83 -17.77
N PHE A 63 -15.53 -7.12 -17.50
CA PHE A 63 -16.52 -6.78 -18.53
C PHE A 63 -15.90 -5.94 -19.67
N LEU A 64 -15.22 -4.85 -19.33
CA LEU A 64 -14.60 -3.95 -20.31
C LEU A 64 -13.45 -4.62 -21.08
N LEU A 65 -12.64 -5.43 -20.40
CA LEU A 65 -11.51 -6.13 -21.01
C LEU A 65 -11.98 -7.21 -21.99
N VAL A 66 -13.00 -8.00 -21.64
CA VAL A 66 -13.60 -8.99 -22.55
C VAL A 66 -14.24 -8.30 -23.76
N TYR A 67 -14.92 -7.17 -23.54
CA TYR A 67 -15.46 -6.37 -24.64
C TYR A 67 -14.35 -5.86 -25.56
N CYS A 68 -13.27 -5.31 -25.00
CA CYS A 68 -12.11 -4.83 -25.75
C CYS A 68 -11.43 -5.98 -26.53
N GLN A 69 -11.27 -7.15 -25.90
CA GLN A 69 -10.70 -8.35 -26.51
C GLN A 69 -11.51 -8.78 -27.74
N HIS A 70 -12.84 -8.73 -27.66
CA HIS A 70 -13.70 -9.08 -28.79
C HIS A 70 -13.43 -8.21 -30.02
N PHE A 71 -13.33 -6.88 -29.85
CA PHE A 71 -13.03 -5.96 -30.96
C PHE A 71 -11.62 -6.17 -31.51
N TYR A 72 -10.63 -6.34 -30.64
CA TYR A 72 -9.27 -6.60 -31.10
C TYR A 72 -9.13 -7.93 -31.83
N GLN A 73 -9.88 -8.97 -31.46
CA GLN A 73 -9.94 -10.22 -32.23
C GLN A 73 -10.48 -9.98 -33.64
N GLN A 74 -11.53 -9.17 -33.79
CA GLN A 74 -12.07 -8.84 -35.12
C GLN A 74 -11.12 -7.98 -35.96
N ILE A 75 -10.42 -7.02 -35.34
CA ILE A 75 -9.40 -6.21 -36.01
C ILE A 75 -8.24 -7.11 -36.43
N ALA A 76 -7.70 -7.93 -35.54
CA ALA A 76 -6.59 -8.83 -35.82
C ALA A 76 -6.93 -9.86 -36.91
N SER A 77 -8.19 -10.34 -36.98
CA SER A 77 -8.65 -11.24 -38.05
C SER A 77 -8.93 -10.53 -39.37
N GLY A 78 -8.78 -9.21 -39.44
CA GLY A 78 -9.07 -8.40 -40.63
C GLY A 78 -10.56 -8.26 -40.97
N ARG A 79 -11.46 -8.63 -40.04
CA ARG A 79 -12.92 -8.42 -40.20
C ARG A 79 -13.27 -6.95 -40.03
N LEU A 80 -12.63 -6.30 -39.06
CA LEU A 80 -12.60 -4.85 -38.93
C LEU A 80 -11.26 -4.35 -39.48
N ASN A 81 -11.24 -3.15 -40.07
CA ASN A 81 -10.05 -2.54 -40.67
C ASN A 81 -9.36 -3.45 -41.71
N SER A 82 -10.14 -3.99 -42.65
CA SER A 82 -9.62 -4.86 -43.71
C SER A 82 -8.54 -4.13 -44.53
N GLY A 83 -7.35 -4.71 -44.61
CA GLY A 83 -6.22 -4.15 -45.36
C GLY A 83 -5.25 -3.28 -44.55
N ASP A 84 -5.57 -2.92 -43.30
CA ASP A 84 -4.64 -2.21 -42.41
C ASP A 84 -3.80 -3.20 -41.60
N VAL A 85 -2.67 -3.61 -42.19
CA VAL A 85 -1.71 -4.55 -41.58
C VAL A 85 -1.10 -4.00 -40.29
N SER A 86 -0.94 -2.67 -40.20
CA SER A 86 -0.37 -2.02 -39.02
C SER A 86 -1.33 -2.10 -37.83
N ALA A 87 -2.62 -1.81 -38.05
CA ALA A 87 -3.65 -1.95 -37.03
C ALA A 87 -3.85 -3.40 -36.60
N GLN A 88 -3.80 -4.35 -37.54
CA GLN A 88 -3.89 -5.79 -37.24
C GLN A 88 -2.75 -6.26 -36.34
N ARG A 89 -1.51 -5.83 -36.63
CA ARG A 89 -0.34 -6.18 -35.81
C ARG A 89 -0.42 -5.57 -34.41
N LEU A 90 -0.88 -4.33 -34.29
CA LEU A 90 -1.05 -3.67 -33.00
C LEU A 90 -2.14 -4.36 -32.16
N ALA A 91 -3.25 -4.76 -32.80
CA ALA A 91 -4.32 -5.52 -32.15
C ALA A 91 -3.83 -6.87 -31.61
N LEU A 92 -2.96 -7.59 -32.34
CA LEU A 92 -2.36 -8.84 -31.86
C LEU A 92 -1.52 -8.64 -30.59
N ASN A 93 -0.72 -7.57 -30.52
CA ASN A 93 0.05 -7.25 -29.31
C ASN A 93 -0.85 -6.90 -28.13
N ASP A 94 -1.94 -6.16 -28.38
CA ASP A 94 -2.93 -5.81 -27.34
C ASP A 94 -3.70 -7.05 -26.84
N LEU A 95 -3.92 -8.06 -27.70
CA LEU A 95 -4.61 -9.30 -27.32
C LEU A 95 -3.80 -10.15 -26.33
N GLU A 96 -2.48 -10.26 -26.51
CA GLU A 96 -1.61 -11.01 -25.60
C GLU A 96 -1.62 -10.39 -24.18
N ASP A 97 -1.59 -9.06 -24.13
CA ASP A 97 -1.65 -8.30 -22.89
C ASP A 97 -3.03 -8.46 -22.20
N LEU A 98 -4.12 -8.31 -22.96
CA LEU A 98 -5.48 -8.53 -22.48
C LEU A 98 -5.69 -9.94 -21.94
N GLU A 99 -5.22 -10.97 -22.64
CA GLU A 99 -5.32 -12.36 -22.21
C GLU A 99 -4.60 -12.58 -20.87
N THR A 100 -3.42 -11.98 -20.71
CA THR A 100 -2.66 -12.02 -19.47
C THR A 100 -3.42 -11.37 -18.31
N ILE A 101 -4.00 -10.18 -18.52
CA ILE A 101 -4.77 -9.46 -17.48
C ILE A 101 -6.05 -10.21 -17.11
N ILE A 102 -6.82 -10.65 -18.11
CA ILE A 102 -8.07 -11.39 -17.91
C ILE A 102 -7.79 -12.70 -17.15
N THR A 103 -6.72 -13.41 -17.50
CA THR A 103 -6.32 -14.64 -16.81
C THR A 103 -5.96 -14.38 -15.35
N GLN A 104 -5.26 -13.28 -15.05
CA GLN A 104 -4.98 -12.90 -13.66
C GLN A 104 -6.27 -12.62 -12.87
N ILE A 105 -7.22 -11.85 -13.43
CA ILE A 105 -8.52 -11.56 -12.80
C ILE A 105 -9.32 -12.85 -12.58
N HIS A 106 -9.37 -13.74 -13.57
CA HIS A 106 -10.07 -15.02 -13.45
C HIS A 106 -9.43 -15.91 -12.37
N GLY A 107 -8.10 -15.89 -12.25
CA GLY A 107 -7.37 -16.55 -11.17
C GLY A 107 -7.80 -16.07 -9.78
N VAL A 108 -8.04 -14.76 -9.61
CA VAL A 108 -8.55 -14.20 -8.35
C VAL A 108 -10.02 -14.57 -8.13
N ASN A 109 -10.87 -14.41 -9.15
CA ASN A 109 -12.30 -14.71 -9.05
C ASN A 109 -12.58 -16.19 -8.72
N ASN A 110 -11.70 -17.10 -9.17
CA ASN A 110 -11.77 -18.53 -8.84
C ASN A 110 -11.10 -18.89 -7.50
N GLY A 111 -10.61 -17.92 -6.74
CA GLY A 111 -9.95 -18.14 -5.44
C GLY A 111 -8.58 -18.81 -5.53
N ARG A 112 -7.94 -18.87 -6.72
CA ARG A 112 -6.58 -19.42 -6.86
C ARG A 112 -5.52 -18.45 -6.34
N PHE A 113 -5.82 -17.15 -6.44
CA PHE A 113 -4.97 -16.07 -5.97
C PHE A 113 -5.82 -15.02 -5.24
N VAL A 114 -5.16 -14.11 -4.53
CA VAL A 114 -5.79 -12.89 -4.01
C VAL A 114 -5.34 -11.69 -4.85
N PHE A 115 -6.05 -10.57 -4.76
CA PHE A 115 -5.62 -9.33 -5.43
C PHE A 115 -4.24 -8.90 -4.92
N SER A 116 -3.43 -8.34 -5.80
CA SER A 116 -2.21 -7.64 -5.39
C SER A 116 -2.57 -6.27 -4.81
N SER A 117 -1.78 -5.77 -3.86
CA SER A 117 -1.93 -4.40 -3.36
C SER A 117 -1.61 -3.33 -4.42
N LEU A 118 -0.97 -3.72 -5.53
CA LEU A 118 -0.71 -2.88 -6.70
C LEU A 118 -1.94 -2.71 -7.61
N TYR A 119 -2.90 -3.63 -7.58
CA TYR A 119 -4.03 -3.65 -8.51
C TYR A 119 -4.84 -2.34 -8.53
N LEU A 120 -5.20 -1.82 -7.35
CA LEU A 120 -5.93 -0.56 -7.23
C LEU A 120 -5.10 0.69 -7.57
N LYS A 121 -3.78 0.53 -7.74
CA LYS A 121 -2.86 1.59 -8.18
C LYS A 121 -2.46 1.43 -9.65
N GLU A 122 -2.91 0.35 -10.30
CA GLU A 122 -2.53 0.03 -11.66
C GLU A 122 -3.25 0.94 -12.65
N ARG A 123 -2.47 1.60 -13.49
CA ARG A 123 -2.94 2.52 -14.53
C ARG A 123 -2.96 1.89 -15.91
N HIS A 124 -2.23 0.79 -16.13
CA HIS A 124 -2.16 0.13 -17.44
C HIS A 124 -3.55 -0.29 -17.96
N ILE A 125 -4.45 -0.71 -17.07
CA ILE A 125 -5.83 -1.07 -17.41
C ILE A 125 -6.64 0.13 -17.96
N LEU A 126 -6.30 1.37 -17.59
CA LEU A 126 -7.01 2.58 -18.06
C LEU A 126 -6.97 2.72 -19.59
N TYR A 127 -5.88 2.28 -20.22
CA TYR A 127 -5.78 2.24 -21.68
C TYR A 127 -6.92 1.42 -22.28
N TYR A 128 -7.14 0.21 -21.78
CA TYR A 128 -8.20 -0.67 -22.27
C TYR A 128 -9.61 -0.19 -21.93
N TRP A 129 -9.80 0.48 -20.79
CA TRP A 129 -11.06 1.16 -20.47
C TRP A 129 -11.41 2.21 -21.51
N GLY A 130 -10.46 3.09 -21.83
CA GLY A 130 -10.65 4.11 -22.86
C GLY A 130 -10.99 3.50 -24.23
N ARG A 131 -10.31 2.42 -24.62
CA ARG A 131 -10.60 1.69 -25.86
C ARG A 131 -11.99 1.05 -25.86
N ALA A 132 -12.37 0.37 -24.78
CA ALA A 132 -13.68 -0.27 -24.66
C ALA A 132 -14.83 0.74 -24.74
N ILE A 133 -14.72 1.88 -24.04
CA ILE A 133 -15.72 2.95 -24.08
C ILE A 133 -15.77 3.61 -25.46
N SER A 134 -14.61 3.80 -26.11
CA SER A 134 -14.57 4.29 -27.50
C SER A 134 -15.28 3.36 -28.46
N PHE A 135 -15.09 2.04 -28.35
CA PHE A 135 -15.81 1.06 -29.19
C PHE A 135 -17.31 1.08 -28.90
N LEU A 136 -17.72 1.14 -27.63
CA LEU A 136 -19.14 1.28 -27.25
C LEU A 136 -19.77 2.52 -27.86
N SER A 137 -19.08 3.66 -27.79
CA SER A 137 -19.55 4.92 -28.37
C SER A 137 -19.71 4.83 -29.88
N GLN A 138 -18.75 4.21 -30.58
CA GLN A 138 -18.81 4.03 -32.05
C GLN A 138 -19.93 3.09 -32.46
N CYS A 139 -20.21 2.05 -31.67
CA CYS A 139 -21.27 1.10 -31.93
C CYS A 139 -22.63 1.53 -31.38
N LEU A 140 -22.77 2.70 -30.76
CA LEU A 140 -24.03 3.12 -30.13
C LEU A 140 -25.05 3.60 -31.16
N VAL A 141 -24.60 4.31 -32.19
CA VAL A 141 -25.45 4.86 -33.24
C VAL A 141 -25.05 4.19 -34.55
N ALA A 142 -25.93 3.37 -35.09
CA ALA A 142 -25.79 2.78 -36.42
C ALA A 142 -26.95 3.28 -37.27
N GLU A 143 -26.65 4.01 -38.35
CA GLU A 143 -27.64 4.40 -39.37
C GLU A 143 -28.92 5.04 -38.78
N ASP A 144 -28.74 6.01 -37.88
CA ASP A 144 -29.79 6.79 -37.19
C ASP A 144 -30.63 6.02 -36.14
N GLU A 145 -30.39 4.73 -35.92
CA GLU A 145 -31.00 3.96 -34.84
C GLU A 145 -30.02 3.64 -33.70
N ILE A 146 -30.55 3.63 -32.48
CA ILE A 146 -29.78 3.28 -31.28
C ILE A 146 -29.59 1.76 -31.26
N HIS A 147 -28.33 1.32 -31.29
CA HIS A 147 -28.00 -0.09 -31.17
C HIS A 147 -28.25 -0.57 -29.73
N GLN A 148 -29.40 -1.23 -29.52
CA GLN A 148 -29.87 -1.67 -28.20
C GLN A 148 -28.84 -2.49 -27.39
N PRO A 149 -28.06 -3.41 -27.98
CA PRO A 149 -27.02 -4.12 -27.22
C PRO A 149 -25.93 -3.19 -26.66
N SER A 150 -25.53 -2.17 -27.42
CA SER A 150 -24.54 -1.17 -26.96
C SER A 150 -25.11 -0.34 -25.81
N LEU A 151 -26.40 0.03 -25.90
CA LEU A 151 -27.09 0.74 -24.83
C LEU A 151 -27.21 -0.13 -23.57
N GLY A 152 -27.50 -1.43 -23.70
CA GLY A 152 -27.54 -2.38 -22.58
C GLY A 152 -26.17 -2.59 -21.92
N ASN A 153 -25.08 -2.55 -22.70
CA ASN A 153 -23.72 -2.57 -22.16
C ASN A 153 -23.41 -1.29 -21.35
N LEU A 154 -23.87 -0.12 -21.80
CA LEU A 154 -23.73 1.13 -21.05
C LEU A 154 -24.56 1.14 -19.76
N GLN A 155 -25.74 0.52 -19.78
CA GLN A 155 -26.52 0.27 -18.55
C GLN A 155 -25.72 -0.60 -17.57
N SER A 156 -25.16 -1.72 -18.04
CA SER A 156 -24.37 -2.63 -17.21
C SER A 156 -23.17 -1.92 -16.57
N ILE A 157 -22.48 -1.03 -17.31
CA ILE A 157 -21.41 -0.20 -16.77
C ILE A 157 -21.91 0.70 -15.62
N THR A 158 -23.10 1.26 -15.77
CA THR A 158 -23.73 2.11 -14.73
C THR A 158 -24.08 1.30 -13.48
N GLU A 159 -24.57 0.07 -13.64
CA GLU A 159 -24.85 -0.86 -12.54
C GLU A 159 -23.57 -1.24 -11.79
N TYR A 160 -22.51 -1.64 -12.50
CA TYR A 160 -21.21 -1.92 -11.87
C TYR A 160 -20.60 -0.70 -11.19
N ALA A 161 -20.75 0.49 -11.77
CA ALA A 161 -20.24 1.71 -11.15
C ALA A 161 -20.96 2.05 -9.84
N SER A 162 -22.25 1.73 -9.71
CA SER A 162 -22.98 1.86 -8.45
C SER A 162 -22.39 0.95 -7.36
N ASP A 163 -22.07 -0.30 -7.69
CA ASP A 163 -21.42 -1.23 -6.77
C ASP A 163 -20.03 -0.70 -6.32
N ILE A 164 -19.29 -0.08 -7.24
CA ILE A 164 -17.98 0.50 -6.94
C ILE A 164 -18.14 1.76 -6.09
N GLU A 165 -19.11 2.64 -6.37
CA GLU A 165 -19.36 3.84 -5.56
C GLU A 165 -19.62 3.46 -4.10
N SER A 166 -20.48 2.46 -3.85
CA SER A 166 -20.75 1.98 -2.49
C SER A 166 -19.48 1.51 -1.81
N ALA A 167 -18.70 0.62 -2.45
CA ALA A 167 -17.47 0.10 -1.86
C ALA A 167 -16.41 1.19 -1.61
N VAL A 168 -16.33 2.20 -2.48
CA VAL A 168 -15.42 3.35 -2.31
C VAL A 168 -15.86 4.24 -1.14
N LEU A 169 -17.16 4.44 -0.95
CA LEU A 169 -17.68 5.19 0.21
C LEU A 169 -17.38 4.44 1.51
N ASP A 170 -17.57 3.13 1.55
CA ASP A 170 -17.27 2.27 2.71
C ASP A 170 -15.77 2.32 3.05
N ALA A 171 -14.90 2.07 2.07
CA ALA A 171 -13.44 2.18 2.23
C ALA A 171 -12.98 3.61 2.58
N GLY A 172 -13.72 4.62 2.11
CA GLY A 172 -13.51 6.02 2.47
C GLY A 172 -13.83 6.30 3.93
N SER A 173 -14.95 5.76 4.42
CA SER A 173 -15.38 5.88 5.82
C SER A 173 -14.42 5.18 6.78
N ALA A 174 -13.84 4.05 6.36
CA ALA A 174 -12.80 3.32 7.09
C ALA A 174 -11.43 4.04 7.06
N GLY A 175 -11.27 5.10 6.27
CA GLY A 175 -10.04 5.88 6.19
C GLY A 175 -8.88 5.20 5.46
N VAL A 176 -9.11 4.07 4.78
CA VAL A 176 -8.07 3.25 4.15
C VAL A 176 -7.67 3.74 2.75
N LEU A 177 -8.49 4.58 2.12
CA LEU A 177 -8.20 5.18 0.82
C LEU A 177 -7.13 6.28 0.94
N THR A 178 -5.88 5.94 0.68
CA THR A 178 -4.76 6.89 0.56
C THR A 178 -4.87 7.75 -0.71
N SER A 179 -4.01 8.78 -0.84
CA SER A 179 -3.97 9.66 -2.02
C SER A 179 -3.79 8.89 -3.33
N ASP A 180 -2.93 7.87 -3.35
CA ASP A 180 -2.64 7.10 -4.56
C ASP A 180 -3.87 6.35 -5.07
N TYR A 181 -4.59 5.69 -4.15
CA TYR A 181 -5.81 4.96 -4.51
C TYR A 181 -6.89 5.92 -5.03
N ARG A 182 -7.06 7.07 -4.37
CA ARG A 182 -8.01 8.09 -4.82
C ARG A 182 -7.68 8.63 -6.21
N LEU A 183 -6.39 8.83 -6.51
CA LEU A 183 -5.97 9.35 -7.81
C LEU A 183 -6.25 8.37 -8.94
N VAL A 184 -5.95 7.08 -8.76
CA VAL A 184 -6.25 6.08 -9.80
C VAL A 184 -7.75 5.83 -9.92
N LEU A 185 -8.48 5.83 -8.80
CA LEU A 185 -9.95 5.76 -8.83
C LEU A 185 -10.58 6.98 -9.52
N SER A 186 -10.02 8.18 -9.37
CA SER A 186 -10.50 9.38 -10.07
C SER A 186 -10.28 9.28 -11.57
N GLU A 187 -9.09 8.84 -12.00
CA GLU A 187 -8.78 8.63 -13.42
C GLU A 187 -9.72 7.59 -14.05
N ARG A 188 -10.07 6.52 -13.31
CA ARG A 188 -11.09 5.54 -13.72
C ARG A 188 -12.47 6.18 -13.84
N TRP A 189 -12.87 6.98 -12.86
CA TRP A 189 -14.17 7.64 -12.86
C TRP A 189 -14.33 8.62 -14.01
N ASP A 190 -13.27 9.38 -14.34
CA ASP A 190 -13.26 10.33 -15.46
C ASP A 190 -13.55 9.63 -16.80
N LEU A 191 -13.04 8.41 -16.99
CA LEU A 191 -13.39 7.60 -18.16
C LEU A 191 -14.86 7.16 -18.16
N LEU A 192 -15.39 6.78 -16.99
CA LEU A 192 -16.79 6.36 -16.83
C LEU A 192 -17.77 7.51 -17.05
N GLU A 193 -17.40 8.76 -16.74
CA GLU A 193 -18.25 9.92 -17.01
C GLU A 193 -18.69 9.98 -18.49
N ASN A 194 -17.82 9.61 -19.43
CA ASN A 194 -18.18 9.53 -20.85
C ASN A 194 -19.26 8.46 -21.10
N ALA A 195 -19.11 7.27 -20.50
CA ALA A 195 -20.10 6.20 -20.62
C ALA A 195 -21.45 6.58 -20.00
N PHE A 196 -21.44 7.22 -18.83
CA PHE A 196 -22.67 7.69 -18.16
C PHE A 196 -23.39 8.75 -18.96
N ASN A 197 -22.64 9.71 -19.54
CA ASN A 197 -23.22 10.75 -20.37
C ASN A 197 -23.88 10.16 -21.63
N LEU A 198 -23.21 9.22 -22.30
CA LEU A 198 -23.77 8.50 -23.44
C LEU A 198 -25.04 7.73 -23.06
N TYR A 199 -25.02 6.99 -21.95
CA TYR A 199 -26.21 6.26 -21.48
C TYR A 199 -27.36 7.22 -21.20
N HIS A 200 -27.11 8.31 -20.46
CA HIS A 200 -28.14 9.27 -20.07
C HIS A 200 -28.76 9.97 -21.29
N GLN A 201 -27.93 10.38 -22.26
CA GLN A 201 -28.38 11.03 -23.49
C GLN A 201 -29.32 10.13 -24.31
N HIS A 202 -29.03 8.83 -24.39
CA HIS A 202 -29.76 7.91 -25.27
C HIS A 202 -30.87 7.11 -24.57
N SER A 203 -30.81 6.91 -23.25
CA SER A 203 -31.86 6.20 -22.50
C SER A 203 -32.91 7.11 -21.87
N GLN A 204 -32.62 8.41 -21.72
CA GLN A 204 -33.42 9.36 -20.93
C GLN A 204 -33.62 8.96 -19.44
N SER A 205 -32.92 7.93 -18.98
CA SER A 205 -32.96 7.48 -17.58
C SER A 205 -32.20 8.45 -16.67
N PRO A 206 -32.70 8.75 -15.46
CA PRO A 206 -31.99 9.62 -14.54
C PRO A 206 -30.64 9.03 -14.13
N ARG A 207 -29.64 9.88 -13.92
CA ARG A 207 -28.33 9.47 -13.43
C ARG A 207 -28.44 8.94 -12.01
N THR A 208 -27.97 7.70 -11.80
CA THR A 208 -27.99 7.01 -10.49
C THR A 208 -26.67 7.10 -9.73
N VAL A 209 -25.55 7.20 -10.46
CA VAL A 209 -24.19 7.20 -9.90
C VAL A 209 -23.67 8.62 -9.70
N GLY A 210 -23.00 8.89 -8.58
CA GLY A 210 -22.41 10.19 -8.26
C GLY A 210 -21.28 10.61 -9.21
N LYS A 211 -21.00 11.93 -9.29
CA LYS A 211 -19.77 12.43 -9.92
C LYS A 211 -18.59 12.22 -8.96
N TRP A 212 -17.39 12.02 -9.50
CA TRP A 212 -16.21 11.81 -8.65
C TRP A 212 -16.00 12.90 -7.58
N PRO A 213 -16.13 14.22 -7.87
CA PRO A 213 -15.99 15.25 -6.85
C PRO A 213 -16.97 15.10 -5.67
N ASP A 214 -18.20 14.64 -5.93
CA ASP A 214 -19.20 14.42 -4.90
C ASP A 214 -18.86 13.20 -4.05
N ILE A 215 -18.41 12.11 -4.69
CA ILE A 215 -17.95 10.89 -4.01
C ILE A 215 -16.72 11.23 -3.15
N ALA A 216 -15.72 11.91 -3.73
CA ALA A 216 -14.51 12.33 -3.04
C ALA A 216 -14.81 13.25 -1.84
N ARG A 217 -15.78 14.16 -1.97
CA ARG A 217 -16.25 15.00 -0.88
C ARG A 217 -16.89 14.16 0.24
N LYS A 218 -17.80 13.24 -0.09
CA LYS A 218 -18.41 12.33 0.91
C LYS A 218 -17.36 11.49 1.64
N VAL A 219 -16.36 10.96 0.93
CA VAL A 219 -15.23 10.22 1.52
C VAL A 219 -14.43 11.11 2.49
N GLN A 220 -14.19 12.38 2.13
CA GLN A 220 -13.49 13.32 3.00
C GLN A 220 -14.32 13.77 4.22
N GLU A 221 -15.64 13.90 4.06
CA GLU A 221 -16.57 14.24 5.13
C GLU A 221 -16.74 13.07 6.12
N ALA A 222 -16.80 11.83 5.64
CA ALA A 222 -16.86 10.64 6.48
C ALA A 222 -15.65 10.54 7.41
N LYS A 223 -14.45 10.90 6.92
CA LYS A 223 -13.23 11.01 7.73
C LYS A 223 -13.33 12.06 8.85
N LYS A 224 -14.15 13.11 8.70
CA LYS A 224 -14.34 14.16 9.72
C LYS A 224 -15.36 13.78 10.79
N VAL A 225 -16.32 12.92 10.47
CA VAL A 225 -17.43 12.53 11.38
C VAL A 225 -17.06 11.33 12.24
N SER A 226 -16.19 10.43 11.76
CA SER A 226 -15.64 9.38 12.62
C SER A 226 -14.64 10.01 13.60
N PRO A 227 -14.83 9.91 14.93
CA PRO A 227 -13.80 10.28 15.90
C PRO A 227 -12.64 9.29 15.74
N GLN A 228 -11.76 9.62 14.81
CA GLN A 228 -10.33 9.36 14.77
C GLN A 228 -9.84 8.32 15.79
N ASP A 229 -10.16 7.04 15.54
CA ASP A 229 -9.33 5.95 16.02
C ASP A 229 -8.02 6.02 15.20
N ASN A 230 -7.07 6.78 15.73
CA ASN A 230 -5.73 6.93 15.18
C ASN A 230 -5.01 5.58 15.19
N ARG A 231 -5.12 4.83 14.09
CA ARG A 231 -4.12 3.82 13.68
C ARG A 231 -4.08 3.75 12.15
N ALA A 232 -3.28 4.60 11.54
CA ALA A 232 -2.91 4.46 10.13
C ALA A 232 -1.39 4.57 10.00
N GLY A 233 -0.74 3.69 10.72
CA GLY A 233 0.69 3.43 10.69
C GLY A 233 0.85 1.95 10.42
N ILE A 234 1.79 1.64 9.52
CA ILE A 234 2.41 0.34 9.21
C ILE A 234 1.87 -0.82 10.06
N PRO A 235 1.42 -1.96 9.48
CA PRO A 235 0.86 -3.09 10.20
C PRO A 235 1.93 -3.80 11.04
N THR A 236 2.34 -3.15 12.10
CA THR A 236 3.02 -3.70 13.24
C THR A 236 1.91 -3.91 14.25
N GLN A 237 1.65 -5.17 14.61
CA GLN A 237 0.68 -5.52 15.65
C GLN A 237 0.78 -4.51 16.81
N PRO A 238 -0.28 -3.70 17.06
CA PRO A 238 -0.17 -2.53 17.94
C PRO A 238 0.12 -2.93 19.39
N GLY A 239 -0.18 -4.17 19.79
CA GLY A 239 0.29 -4.72 21.07
C GLY A 239 1.79 -4.98 21.07
N THR A 240 2.32 -5.63 20.04
CA THR A 240 3.70 -6.14 20.00
C THR A 240 4.72 -5.01 19.81
N PHE A 241 4.46 -4.04 18.94
CA PHE A 241 5.38 -2.92 18.70
C PHE A 241 5.40 -1.91 19.85
N THR A 242 4.24 -1.53 20.40
CA THR A 242 4.15 -0.71 21.61
C THR A 242 4.81 -1.42 22.81
N THR A 243 4.66 -2.74 22.93
CA THR A 243 5.36 -3.52 23.96
C THR A 243 6.87 -3.48 23.77
N ILE A 244 7.40 -3.73 22.56
CA ILE A 244 8.84 -3.67 22.27
C ILE A 244 9.40 -2.27 22.58
N LEU A 245 8.68 -1.21 22.24
CA LEU A 245 9.06 0.17 22.51
C LEU A 245 9.10 0.49 24.01
N TRP A 246 8.06 0.13 24.76
CA TRP A 246 8.05 0.28 26.22
C TRP A 246 9.13 -0.56 26.89
N LEU A 247 9.37 -1.76 26.40
CA LEU A 247 10.37 -2.67 26.93
C LEU A 247 11.79 -2.14 26.66
N THR A 248 12.00 -1.49 25.52
CA THR A 248 13.26 -0.78 25.20
C THR A 248 13.43 0.46 26.08
N PHE A 249 12.39 1.26 26.29
CA PHE A 249 12.44 2.43 27.17
C PHE A 249 12.71 2.04 28.63
N ILE A 250 11.98 1.04 29.15
CA ILE A 250 12.15 0.54 30.52
C ILE A 250 13.53 -0.12 30.67
N GLY A 251 13.94 -0.95 29.71
CA GLY A 251 15.23 -1.64 29.73
C GLY A 251 16.41 -0.67 29.71
N THR A 252 16.36 0.35 28.84
CA THR A 252 17.40 1.39 28.78
C THR A 252 17.40 2.25 30.04
N THR A 253 16.24 2.67 30.54
CA THR A 253 16.17 3.51 31.76
C THR A 253 16.65 2.77 32.99
N LEU A 254 16.19 1.54 33.22
CA LEU A 254 16.61 0.74 34.37
C LEU A 254 18.11 0.37 34.30
N SER A 255 18.60 0.01 33.12
CA SER A 255 20.04 -0.26 32.91
C SER A 255 20.89 0.97 33.20
N ASN A 256 20.48 2.14 32.71
CA ASN A 256 21.21 3.40 32.92
C ASN A 256 21.21 3.83 34.38
N VAL A 257 20.08 3.72 35.09
CA VAL A 257 20.01 4.07 36.52
C VAL A 257 20.85 3.11 37.36
N TRP A 258 20.81 1.82 37.05
CA TRP A 258 21.59 0.79 37.73
C TRP A 258 23.10 0.96 37.52
N THR A 259 23.53 1.12 36.26
CA THR A 259 24.94 1.32 35.91
C THR A 259 25.47 2.65 36.44
N PHE A 260 24.65 3.71 36.48
CA PHE A 260 25.00 4.96 37.15
C PHE A 260 25.22 4.78 38.65
N ALA A 261 24.32 4.08 39.36
CA ALA A 261 24.48 3.84 40.79
C ALA A 261 25.76 3.04 41.12
N LEU A 262 26.11 2.07 40.27
CA LEU A 262 27.38 1.35 40.39
C LEU A 262 28.57 2.26 40.09
N ALA A 263 28.54 3.01 38.98
CA ALA A 263 29.61 3.92 38.61
C ALA A 263 29.87 4.97 39.70
N TYR A 264 28.80 5.52 40.30
CA TYR A 264 28.90 6.47 41.40
C TYR A 264 29.57 5.85 42.63
N ASN A 265 29.18 4.64 43.04
CA ASN A 265 29.78 3.96 44.19
C ASN A 265 31.28 3.62 44.02
N TYR A 266 31.73 3.43 42.78
CA TYR A 266 33.12 3.05 42.48
C TYR A 266 33.98 4.21 41.97
N SER A 267 33.42 5.41 41.85
CA SER A 267 34.16 6.56 41.34
C SER A 267 34.89 7.32 42.43
N ASP A 268 35.96 8.00 42.03
CA ASP A 268 36.77 8.87 42.86
C ASP A 268 36.08 10.23 43.16
N HIS A 269 34.91 10.49 42.57
CA HIS A 269 34.10 11.72 42.76
C HIS A 269 34.86 13.02 42.46
N LYS A 270 35.81 12.97 41.52
CA LYS A 270 36.64 14.12 41.15
C LYS A 270 36.08 14.80 39.90
N PRO A 271 36.17 16.13 39.79
CA PRO A 271 35.91 16.82 38.54
C PRO A 271 36.97 16.43 37.51
N GLY A 272 36.55 16.35 36.25
CA GLY A 272 37.44 16.02 35.15
C GLY A 272 38.18 17.24 34.62
N THR A 273 39.03 17.01 33.62
CA THR A 273 39.83 18.06 32.97
C THR A 273 39.64 18.07 31.46
N THR A 274 39.96 19.20 30.82
CA THR A 274 39.94 19.32 29.35
C THR A 274 41.04 18.50 28.65
N LYS A 275 41.97 17.92 29.42
CA LYS A 275 43.00 17.00 28.93
C LYS A 275 42.53 15.54 28.91
N ASP A 276 41.38 15.25 29.52
CA ASP A 276 40.81 13.91 29.54
C ASP A 276 40.18 13.58 28.18
N ALA A 277 40.39 12.36 27.69
CA ALA A 277 39.75 11.90 26.45
C ALA A 277 38.21 11.92 26.58
N ASP A 278 37.70 11.57 27.77
CA ASP A 278 36.26 11.51 28.07
C ASP A 278 35.57 12.87 27.95
N PHE A 279 36.28 13.97 28.22
CA PHE A 279 35.76 15.33 28.00
C PHE A 279 35.46 15.58 26.51
N TRP A 280 36.36 15.17 25.62
CA TRP A 280 36.20 15.36 24.18
C TRP A 280 35.16 14.41 23.57
N PHE A 281 35.06 13.17 24.08
CA PHE A 281 33.98 12.27 23.72
C PHE A 281 32.61 12.78 24.18
N LEU A 282 32.53 13.36 25.38
CA LEU A 282 31.33 14.02 25.87
C LEU A 282 30.95 15.20 24.98
N MET A 283 31.92 16.03 24.59
CA MET A 283 31.69 17.16 23.68
C MET A 283 31.16 16.70 22.32
N GLN A 284 31.78 15.68 21.71
CA GLN A 284 31.33 15.08 20.45
C GLN A 284 29.90 14.55 20.57
N SER A 285 29.59 13.86 21.67
CA SER A 285 28.25 13.34 21.95
C SER A 285 27.24 14.48 22.04
N CYS A 286 27.54 15.55 22.78
CA CYS A 286 26.66 16.71 22.92
C CYS A 286 26.41 17.44 21.59
N ILE A 287 27.44 17.58 20.75
CA ILE A 287 27.29 18.17 19.40
C ILE A 287 26.36 17.31 18.54
N THR A 288 26.59 15.99 18.50
CA THR A 288 25.76 15.04 17.74
C THR A 288 24.31 15.06 18.23
N GLN A 289 24.13 15.13 19.55
CA GLN A 289 22.83 15.21 20.19
C GLN A 289 22.09 16.49 19.81
N GLY A 290 22.78 17.63 19.82
CA GLY A 290 22.22 18.92 19.40
C GLY A 290 21.70 18.90 17.97
N PHE A 291 22.47 18.36 17.02
CA PHE A 291 22.03 18.20 15.63
C PHE A 291 20.82 17.26 15.51
N THR A 292 20.83 16.15 16.24
CA THR A 292 19.74 15.17 16.18
C THR A 292 18.44 15.73 16.77
N LEU A 293 18.52 16.52 17.83
CA LEU A 293 17.36 17.24 18.40
C LEU A 293 16.77 18.23 17.39
N VAL A 294 17.62 19.01 16.68
CA VAL A 294 17.15 19.94 15.64
C VAL A 294 16.46 19.20 14.50
N ILE A 295 17.06 18.12 13.99
CA ILE A 295 16.48 17.30 12.91
C ILE A 295 15.14 16.69 13.36
N SER A 296 15.04 16.23 14.60
CA SER A 296 13.80 15.67 15.16
C SER A 296 12.73 16.74 15.40
N GLY A 297 13.13 17.99 15.67
CA GLY A 297 12.22 19.12 15.87
C GLY A 297 11.57 19.63 14.59
N ILE A 298 12.23 19.51 13.44
CA ILE A 298 11.71 20.02 12.15
C ILE A 298 10.38 19.35 11.74
N PRO A 299 10.24 18.02 11.77
CA PRO A 299 8.96 17.35 11.50
C PRO A 299 7.88 17.72 12.51
N LEU A 300 8.24 17.81 13.80
CA LEU A 300 7.31 18.16 14.89
C LEU A 300 6.77 19.58 14.78
N TRP A 301 7.58 20.50 14.24
CA TRP A 301 7.17 21.88 14.01
C TRP A 301 6.27 22.03 12.77
N SER A 302 6.42 21.13 11.80
CA SER A 302 5.69 21.15 10.53
C SER A 302 4.32 20.47 10.60
N ASP A 303 4.04 19.69 11.67
CA ASP A 303 2.76 18.99 11.84
C ASP A 303 1.74 19.84 12.65
N PRO A 304 0.65 20.32 12.02
CA PRO A 304 -0.39 21.11 12.71
C PRO A 304 -1.24 20.29 13.69
N ARG A 305 -1.12 18.95 13.74
CA ARG A 305 -1.87 18.08 14.64
C ARG A 305 -1.24 17.96 16.03
N MET A 306 0.05 18.27 16.16
CA MET A 306 0.79 18.20 17.42
C MET A 306 0.66 19.52 18.20
N GLN A 307 0.04 19.47 19.37
CA GLN A 307 0.04 20.63 20.26
C GLN A 307 1.48 20.94 20.71
N LYS A 308 1.93 22.17 20.47
CA LYS A 308 3.29 22.65 20.82
C LYS A 308 3.64 22.40 22.30
N ARG A 309 2.65 22.35 23.20
CA ARG A 309 2.83 22.04 24.63
C ARG A 309 3.38 20.65 24.90
N THR A 310 3.19 19.68 24.01
CA THR A 310 3.56 18.28 24.27
C THR A 310 5.03 17.98 23.96
N TRP A 311 5.63 18.68 23.00
CA TRP A 311 7.00 18.39 22.55
C TRP A 311 8.01 19.52 22.80
N VAL A 312 7.58 20.78 22.93
CA VAL A 312 8.50 21.91 23.17
C VAL A 312 9.18 21.84 24.54
N PRO A 313 8.46 21.60 25.67
CA PRO A 313 9.11 21.49 26.99
C PRO A 313 10.17 20.38 27.09
N PRO A 314 9.93 19.13 26.65
CA PRO A 314 10.97 18.10 26.71
C PRO A 314 12.14 18.40 25.77
N MET A 315 11.89 18.93 24.57
CA MET A 315 12.96 19.32 23.65
C MET A 315 13.88 20.38 24.24
N LEU A 316 13.29 21.40 24.87
CA LEU A 316 14.03 22.49 25.50
C LEU A 316 14.82 21.99 26.72
N LEU A 317 14.24 21.08 27.51
CA LEU A 317 14.93 20.43 28.62
C LEU A 317 16.14 19.60 28.13
N ALA A 318 15.98 18.80 27.07
CA ALA A 318 17.06 18.03 26.49
C ALA A 318 18.20 18.93 25.98
N LEU A 319 17.85 20.02 25.28
CA LEU A 319 18.83 21.01 24.80
C LEU A 319 19.63 21.63 25.95
N ILE A 320 18.95 22.02 27.04
CA ILE A 320 19.59 22.57 28.23
C ILE A 320 20.53 21.55 28.85
N CYS A 321 20.10 20.29 28.99
CA CYS A 321 20.94 19.22 29.52
C CYS A 321 22.19 18.98 28.64
N THR A 322 22.04 18.98 27.31
CA THR A 322 23.17 18.83 26.38
C THR A 322 24.17 19.99 26.48
N ILE A 323 23.71 21.22 26.72
CA ILE A 323 24.59 22.40 26.87
C ILE A 323 25.27 22.43 28.24
N ILE A 324 24.59 21.99 29.29
CA ILE A 324 25.10 22.01 30.67
C ILE A 324 26.07 20.85 30.95
N ALA A 325 25.97 19.72 30.26
CA ALA A 325 26.81 18.55 30.52
C ALA A 325 28.33 18.83 30.42
N PRO A 326 28.87 19.54 29.40
CA PRO A 326 30.30 19.82 29.34
C PRO A 326 30.83 20.78 30.43
N PRO A 327 30.16 21.90 30.77
CA PRO A 327 30.53 22.71 31.93
C PRO A 327 30.47 21.94 33.26
N LEU A 328 29.49 21.04 33.39
CA LEU A 328 29.31 20.23 34.59
C LEU A 328 30.45 19.23 34.78
N TYR A 329 31.01 18.68 33.70
CA TYR A 329 32.15 17.77 33.73
C TYR A 329 33.40 18.39 34.38
N LEU A 330 33.57 19.71 34.23
CA LEU A 330 34.73 20.46 34.74
C LEU A 330 34.53 21.02 36.15
N THR A 331 33.28 21.12 36.62
CA THR A 331 32.93 21.82 37.87
C THR A 331 32.35 20.90 38.95
N ALA A 332 31.76 19.79 38.54
CA ALA A 332 31.20 18.77 39.41
C ALA A 332 31.87 17.41 39.14
N PRO A 333 31.67 16.42 40.02
CA PRO A 333 32.08 15.05 39.76
C PRO A 333 31.55 14.57 38.39
N THR A 334 32.40 13.90 37.60
CA THR A 334 32.16 13.58 36.18
C THR A 334 30.94 12.68 35.94
N GLU A 335 30.46 12.01 36.99
CA GLU A 335 29.25 11.19 36.96
C GLU A 335 28.03 12.08 36.74
N TRP A 336 27.99 13.30 37.28
CA TRP A 336 26.87 14.22 37.09
C TRP A 336 26.73 14.70 35.66
N SER A 337 27.83 14.99 34.97
CA SER A 337 27.80 15.29 33.54
C SER A 337 27.31 14.10 32.71
N SER A 338 27.71 12.90 33.10
CA SER A 338 27.27 11.66 32.44
C SER A 338 25.77 11.42 32.66
N PHE A 339 25.28 11.66 33.87
CA PHE A 339 23.86 11.56 34.23
C PHE A 339 22.99 12.56 33.48
N VAL A 340 23.41 13.81 33.40
CA VAL A 340 22.70 14.86 32.64
C VAL A 340 22.68 14.52 31.14
N GLY A 341 23.78 14.00 30.59
CA GLY A 341 23.82 13.50 29.22
C GLY A 341 22.87 12.32 28.98
N LEU A 342 22.73 11.41 29.95
CA LEU A 342 21.77 10.30 29.90
C LEU A 342 20.32 10.80 29.91
N ILE A 343 19.99 11.80 30.73
CA ILE A 343 18.66 12.43 30.73
C ILE A 343 18.33 13.04 29.36
N ALA A 344 19.26 13.80 28.79
CA ALA A 344 19.08 14.38 27.45
C ALA A 344 18.83 13.29 26.39
N THR A 345 19.56 12.18 26.47
CA THR A 345 19.45 11.06 25.53
C THR A 345 18.12 10.32 25.70
N GLY A 346 17.68 10.12 26.95
CA GLY A 346 16.37 9.53 27.25
C GLY A 346 15.20 10.37 26.75
N ILE A 347 15.28 11.69 26.93
CA ILE A 347 14.26 12.62 26.40
C ILE A 347 14.27 12.61 24.86
N GLN A 348 15.44 12.59 24.23
CA GLN A 348 15.54 12.48 22.78
C GLN A 348 14.94 11.17 22.26
N ALA A 349 15.25 10.03 22.91
CA ALA A 349 14.67 8.75 22.57
C ALA A 349 13.14 8.76 22.73
N PHE A 350 12.63 9.39 23.80
CA PHE A 350 11.20 9.61 23.98
C PHE A 350 10.60 10.49 22.88
N MET A 351 11.27 11.56 22.44
CA MET A 351 10.80 12.41 21.35
C MET A 351 10.75 11.67 20.01
N VAL A 352 11.77 10.87 19.70
CA VAL A 352 11.76 10.00 18.51
C VAL A 352 10.63 8.98 18.62
N LEU A 353 10.38 8.45 19.81
CA LEU A 353 9.27 7.54 20.07
C LEU A 353 7.90 8.23 19.89
N GLN A 354 7.73 9.48 20.32
CA GLN A 354 6.53 10.29 20.04
C GLN A 354 6.38 10.57 18.54
N LEU A 355 7.48 10.85 17.85
CA LEU A 355 7.46 11.09 16.41
C LEU A 355 7.00 9.83 15.66
N VAL A 356 7.57 8.66 15.98
CA VAL A 356 7.19 7.37 15.36
C VAL A 356 5.75 6.98 15.67
N THR A 357 5.26 7.25 16.89
CA THR A 357 3.88 6.92 17.30
C THR A 357 2.81 7.89 16.80
N VAL A 358 3.20 9.06 16.29
CA VAL A 358 2.27 10.02 15.68
C VAL A 358 2.37 10.07 14.16
N SER A 359 3.53 9.70 13.60
CA SER A 359 3.74 9.59 12.14
C SER A 359 3.38 8.21 11.56
N GLY A 360 3.11 7.21 12.40
CA GLY A 360 2.30 6.04 12.08
C GLY A 360 1.02 6.09 12.89
#